data_AF-A0A8E0RZE5-F1
#
_entry.id   AF-A0A8E0RZE5-F1
#
_cell.length_a   1.000
_cell.length_b   1.000
_cell.length_c   1.000
_cell.angle_alpha   90.00
_cell.angle_beta   90.00
_cell.angle_gamma   90.00
#
_symmetry.space_group_name_H-M   'P 1'
#
loop_
_entity.id
_entity.type
_entity.pdbx_description
1 polymer ?
#
loop_
_entity_poly.entity_id
_entity_poly.type
_entity_poly.pdbx_seq_one_letter_code
_entity_poly.pdbx_strand_id
1 'polypeptide(L)'
;MDVESEETAHELLEKLNLIPQYGWKARFDYQPEFTCRPFTIPRLSQIRDVVSMAVRYTFNYYLRKRFLERRLPFLDPSRHVSWSPIYGVPMGGIGSGAIGRGFRGEFVRSSLIPGIYSYEPQPADQFILTLRQNGRTIYQQVLSPKSAMPSNVSGLRGWSWGFPAESAYYIGLYPRAWTVFELPQYQLLLVCQQVRSFGDTQ
;
A
#
# COMPACT_ATOMS: atom_id res chain seq x y z
N MET A 1 17.00 9.73 -38.39
CA MET A 1 17.34 11.15 -38.16
C MET A 1 16.30 11.73 -37.23
N ASP A 2 16.39 11.73 -35.92
CA ASP A 2 17.21 11.02 -34.93
C ASP A 2 16.29 10.98 -33.71
N VAL A 3 15.91 9.79 -33.27
CA VAL A 3 15.27 9.61 -31.96
C VAL A 3 16.38 9.10 -31.09
N GLU A 4 17.24 10.03 -30.64
CA GLU A 4 18.09 9.78 -29.50
C GLU A 4 17.17 9.33 -28.38
N SER A 5 17.23 8.03 -28.09
CA SER A 5 16.56 7.39 -26.98
C SER A 5 17.02 8.07 -25.70
N GLU A 6 16.17 8.95 -25.14
CA GLU A 6 16.32 9.38 -23.75
C GLU A 6 16.39 8.11 -22.90
N GLU A 7 17.55 7.82 -22.33
CA GLU A 7 17.69 6.77 -21.33
C GLU A 7 16.61 7.04 -20.27
N THR A 8 15.64 6.13 -20.15
CA THR A 8 14.52 6.35 -19.26
C THR A 8 15.09 6.53 -17.85
N ALA A 9 14.64 7.49 -17.04
CA ALA A 9 15.24 7.80 -15.73
C ALA A 9 15.39 6.55 -14.84
N HIS A 10 14.52 5.56 -15.04
CA HIS A 10 14.61 4.22 -14.50
C HIS A 10 15.91 3.47 -14.87
N GLU A 11 16.31 3.41 -16.14
CA GLU A 11 17.53 2.74 -16.60
C GLU A 11 18.79 3.41 -16.04
N LEU A 12 18.79 4.74 -15.96
CA LEU A 12 19.85 5.52 -15.32
C LEU A 12 19.98 5.15 -13.84
N LEU A 13 18.87 5.09 -13.11
CA LEU A 13 18.87 4.73 -11.70
C LEU A 13 19.30 3.28 -11.44
N GLU A 14 18.99 2.36 -12.36
CA GLU A 14 19.49 0.98 -12.31
C GLU A 14 21.00 0.93 -12.52
N LYS A 15 21.53 1.64 -13.54
CA LYS A 15 22.98 1.73 -13.78
C LYS A 15 23.73 2.32 -12.58
N LEU A 16 23.12 3.30 -11.91
CA LEU A 16 23.65 3.92 -10.70
C LEU A 16 23.48 3.06 -9.43
N ASN A 17 22.89 1.86 -9.53
CA ASN A 17 22.58 0.97 -8.40
C ASN A 17 21.74 1.62 -7.29
N LEU A 18 20.94 2.65 -7.63
CA LEU A 18 20.04 3.31 -6.67
C LEU A 18 18.71 2.58 -6.54
N ILE A 19 18.29 1.88 -7.60
CA ILE A 19 17.11 1.01 -7.62
C ILE A 19 17.52 -0.41 -8.06
N PRO A 20 16.80 -1.45 -7.63
CA PRO A 20 17.12 -2.82 -8.02
C PRO A 20 16.62 -3.12 -9.43
N GLN A 21 17.40 -3.91 -10.17
CA GLN A 21 17.00 -4.43 -11.48
C GLN A 21 15.75 -5.33 -11.39
N TYR A 22 15.67 -6.12 -10.31
CA TYR A 22 14.59 -7.06 -10.06
C TYR A 22 13.58 -6.53 -9.03
N GLY A 23 12.33 -6.96 -9.15
CA GLY A 23 11.26 -6.62 -8.23
C GLY A 23 9.94 -6.42 -8.94
N TRP A 24 8.87 -6.29 -8.17
CA TRP A 24 7.58 -5.90 -8.73
C TRP A 24 7.57 -4.39 -8.96
N LYS A 25 7.44 -3.97 -10.23
CA LYS A 25 7.46 -2.58 -10.65
C LYS A 25 6.06 -2.16 -11.07
N ALA A 26 5.57 -1.05 -10.53
CA ALA A 26 4.26 -0.50 -10.87
C ALA A 26 4.32 1.03 -10.87
N ARG A 27 3.85 1.66 -11.94
CA ARG A 27 3.58 3.09 -11.96
C ARG A 27 2.32 3.42 -11.16
N PHE A 28 2.14 4.66 -10.73
CA PHE A 28 1.01 5.01 -9.88
C PHE A 28 -0.34 4.95 -10.61
N ASP A 29 -0.34 5.05 -11.93
CA ASP A 29 -1.48 4.89 -12.84
C ASP A 29 -1.90 3.43 -13.04
N TYR A 30 -1.07 2.46 -12.65
CA TYR A 30 -1.33 1.03 -12.85
C TYR A 30 -2.69 0.61 -12.28
N GLN A 31 -3.52 -0.01 -13.13
CA GLN A 31 -4.78 -0.64 -12.74
C GLN A 31 -4.68 -2.15 -12.96
N PRO A 32 -5.13 -2.99 -12.01
CA PRO A 32 -5.13 -4.43 -12.21
C PRO A 32 -6.11 -4.83 -13.30
N GLU A 33 -5.69 -5.80 -14.11
CA GLU A 33 -6.50 -6.34 -15.21
C GLU A 33 -7.72 -7.14 -14.73
N PHE A 34 -7.62 -7.73 -13.53
CA PHE A 34 -8.65 -8.59 -12.97
C PHE A 34 -9.15 -8.05 -11.63
N THR A 35 -10.41 -8.33 -11.35
CA THR A 35 -11.01 -8.08 -10.05
C THR A 35 -11.18 -9.41 -9.31
N CYS A 36 -10.69 -9.50 -8.08
CA CYS A 36 -11.01 -10.64 -7.23
C CYS A 36 -12.25 -10.32 -6.42
N ARG A 37 -13.20 -11.25 -6.38
CA ARG A 37 -14.31 -11.19 -5.43
C ARG A 37 -14.09 -12.26 -4.37
N PRO A 38 -14.19 -11.94 -3.08
CA PRO A 38 -14.17 -12.97 -2.06
C PRO A 38 -15.34 -13.93 -2.30
N PHE A 39 -15.12 -15.20 -2.01
CA PHE A 39 -16.16 -16.21 -2.11
C PHE A 39 -17.17 -16.00 -0.98
N THR A 40 -18.33 -15.43 -1.32
CA THR A 40 -19.36 -15.09 -0.33
C THR A 40 -20.51 -16.10 -0.30
N ILE A 41 -20.86 -16.70 -1.44
CA ILE A 41 -22.05 -17.55 -1.56
C ILE A 41 -21.66 -18.88 -2.24
N PRO A 42 -21.79 -20.02 -1.53
CA PRO A 42 -21.56 -21.33 -2.13
C PRO A 42 -22.62 -21.66 -3.17
N ARG A 43 -22.23 -22.44 -4.18
CA ARG A 43 -23.21 -23.00 -5.13
C ARG A 43 -24.16 -23.94 -4.37
N LEU A 44 -25.41 -24.05 -4.80
CA LEU A 44 -26.42 -24.89 -4.13
C LEU A 44 -25.94 -26.34 -3.95
N SER A 45 -25.22 -26.89 -4.93
CA SER A 45 -24.64 -28.24 -4.86
C SER A 45 -23.57 -28.39 -3.78
N GLN A 46 -22.85 -27.31 -3.44
CA GLN A 46 -21.77 -27.29 -2.45
C GLN A 46 -22.29 -27.06 -1.02
N ILE A 47 -23.55 -26.66 -0.85
CA ILE A 47 -24.12 -26.36 0.47
C ILE A 47 -24.04 -27.59 1.38
N ARG A 48 -24.33 -28.79 0.86
CA ARG A 48 -24.26 -30.04 1.65
C ARG A 48 -22.88 -30.24 2.30
N ASP A 49 -21.82 -29.93 1.57
CA ASP A 49 -20.45 -30.14 2.02
C ASP A 49 -20.04 -29.09 3.06
N VAL A 50 -20.52 -27.85 2.91
CA VAL A 50 -20.18 -26.72 3.77
C VAL A 50 -21.00 -26.70 5.07
N VAL A 51 -22.22 -27.23 5.07
CA VAL A 51 -23.15 -27.15 6.23
C VAL A 51 -22.56 -27.77 7.49
N SER A 52 -21.92 -28.93 7.40
CA SER A 52 -21.34 -29.61 8.57
C SER A 52 -20.25 -28.77 9.25
N MET A 53 -19.40 -28.12 8.44
CA MET A 53 -18.37 -27.19 8.90
C MET A 53 -19.00 -25.91 9.45
N ALA A 54 -20.00 -25.34 8.78
CA ALA A 54 -20.67 -24.13 9.19
C ALA A 54 -21.36 -24.28 10.55
N VAL A 55 -22.05 -25.40 10.79
CA VAL A 55 -22.67 -25.72 12.09
C VAL A 55 -21.60 -25.82 13.19
N ARG A 56 -20.54 -26.61 12.96
CA ARG A 56 -19.44 -26.76 13.94
C ARG A 56 -18.78 -25.42 14.25
N TYR A 57 -18.46 -24.63 13.24
CA TYR A 57 -17.87 -23.31 13.42
C TYR A 57 -18.80 -22.38 14.20
N THR A 58 -20.08 -22.32 13.82
CA THR A 58 -21.04 -21.37 14.41
C THR A 58 -21.31 -21.72 15.87
N PHE A 59 -21.74 -22.95 16.15
CA PHE A 59 -22.19 -23.34 17.49
C PHE A 59 -21.03 -23.61 18.45
N ASN A 60 -20.00 -24.35 18.02
CA ASN A 60 -18.94 -24.80 18.93
C ASN A 60 -17.83 -23.75 19.11
N TYR A 61 -17.61 -22.90 18.11
CA TYR A 61 -16.51 -21.93 18.12
C TYR A 61 -16.99 -20.49 18.20
N TYR A 62 -17.79 -20.01 17.24
CA TYR A 62 -18.19 -18.60 17.14
C TYR A 62 -19.03 -18.16 18.34
N LEU A 63 -20.10 -18.89 18.68
CA LEU A 63 -20.94 -18.56 19.84
C LEU A 63 -20.13 -18.58 21.14
N ARG A 64 -19.31 -19.62 21.34
CA ARG A 64 -18.46 -19.75 22.53
C ARG A 64 -17.47 -18.58 22.64
N LYS A 65 -16.75 -18.24 21.57
CA LYS A 65 -15.79 -17.13 21.54
C LYS A 65 -16.47 -15.78 21.76
N ARG A 66 -17.60 -15.54 21.08
CA ARG A 66 -18.30 -14.26 21.11
C ARG A 66 -19.00 -14.00 22.44
N PHE A 67 -19.70 -14.99 22.99
CA PHE A 67 -20.54 -14.83 24.17
C PHE A 67 -19.81 -15.18 25.47
N LEU A 68 -19.01 -16.25 25.50
CA LEU A 68 -18.33 -16.69 26.73
C LEU A 68 -17.01 -15.93 26.94
N GLU A 69 -16.16 -15.88 25.90
CA GLU A 69 -14.84 -15.25 26.00
C GLU A 69 -14.85 -13.75 25.67
N ARG A 70 -15.95 -13.23 25.10
CA ARG A 70 -16.10 -11.83 24.65
C ARG A 70 -14.99 -11.38 23.68
N ARG A 71 -14.45 -12.32 22.89
CA ARG A 71 -13.41 -12.06 21.88
C ARG A 71 -13.97 -12.25 20.48
N LEU A 72 -13.39 -11.55 19.51
CA LEU A 72 -13.66 -11.81 18.10
C LEU A 72 -12.84 -13.01 17.62
N PRO A 73 -13.40 -13.89 16.78
CA PRO A 73 -12.62 -14.94 16.13
C PRO A 73 -11.55 -14.31 15.23
N PHE A 74 -10.33 -14.85 15.28
CA PHE A 74 -9.21 -14.35 14.46
C PHE A 74 -9.45 -14.57 12.96
N LEU A 75 -10.07 -15.70 12.59
CA LEU A 75 -10.54 -15.99 11.24
C LEU A 75 -12.06 -16.07 11.27
N ASP A 76 -12.72 -15.13 10.61
CA ASP A 76 -14.16 -15.12 10.45
C ASP A 76 -14.53 -15.34 8.98
N PRO A 77 -14.96 -16.56 8.60
CA PRO A 77 -15.39 -16.86 7.25
C PRO A 77 -16.59 -16.04 6.78
N SER A 78 -17.33 -15.40 7.69
CA SER A 78 -18.49 -14.57 7.34
C SER A 78 -18.11 -13.10 7.05
N ARG A 79 -16.94 -12.65 7.53
CA ARG A 79 -16.44 -11.30 7.34
C ARG A 79 -15.21 -11.31 6.43
N HIS A 80 -15.48 -11.24 5.14
CA HIS A 80 -14.43 -11.14 4.14
C HIS A 80 -13.86 -9.72 4.08
N VAL A 81 -12.56 -9.62 3.87
CA VAL A 81 -11.90 -8.36 3.52
C VAL A 81 -12.23 -8.05 2.06
N SER A 82 -12.65 -6.82 1.78
CA SER A 82 -12.91 -6.38 0.41
C SER A 82 -11.61 -6.40 -0.40
N TRP A 83 -11.71 -6.76 -1.68
CA TRP A 83 -10.56 -6.71 -2.56
C TRP A 83 -10.15 -5.25 -2.78
N SER A 84 -8.89 -4.94 -2.47
CA SER A 84 -8.29 -3.63 -2.68
C SER A 84 -6.86 -3.79 -3.20
N PRO A 85 -6.61 -3.55 -4.49
CA PRO A 85 -5.31 -3.79 -5.11
C PRO A 85 -4.38 -2.59 -4.94
N ILE A 86 -4.22 -2.11 -3.70
CA ILE A 86 -3.46 -0.90 -3.39
C ILE A 86 -2.21 -1.18 -2.55
N TYR A 87 -1.97 -2.45 -2.20
CA TYR A 87 -0.92 -2.83 -1.26
C TYR A 87 0.48 -2.83 -1.89
N GLY A 88 1.49 -2.73 -1.03
CA GLY A 88 2.90 -2.87 -1.38
C GLY A 88 3.66 -3.65 -0.31
N VAL A 89 4.98 -3.45 -0.26
CA VAL A 89 5.86 -4.12 0.70
C VAL A 89 5.59 -3.55 2.10
N PRO A 90 5.35 -4.39 3.11
CA PRO A 90 5.08 -3.92 4.46
C PRO A 90 6.37 -3.47 5.17
N MET A 91 6.21 -2.48 6.05
CA MET A 91 7.24 -1.99 6.95
C MET A 91 6.94 -2.49 8.37
N GLY A 92 7.79 -3.34 8.94
CA GLY A 92 7.58 -3.84 10.30
C GLY A 92 8.49 -5.01 10.68
N GLY A 93 8.88 -5.04 11.95
CA GLY A 93 9.60 -6.11 12.66
C GLY A 93 8.84 -7.44 12.72
N ILE A 94 9.56 -8.54 12.91
CA ILE A 94 8.92 -9.73 13.48
C ILE A 94 8.50 -9.37 14.91
N GLY A 95 7.22 -9.56 15.26
CA GLY A 95 6.70 -9.31 16.60
C GLY A 95 6.41 -7.84 16.96
N SER A 96 6.84 -6.86 16.17
CA SER A 96 6.54 -5.43 16.44
C SER A 96 5.22 -4.94 15.84
N GLY A 97 4.56 -5.78 15.05
CA GLY A 97 3.53 -5.34 14.11
C GLY A 97 4.12 -4.69 12.85
N ALA A 98 3.27 -4.52 11.82
CA ALA A 98 3.67 -3.96 10.54
C ALA A 98 2.66 -2.94 10.01
N ILE A 99 3.16 -1.95 9.27
CA ILE A 99 2.37 -0.96 8.53
C ILE A 99 2.61 -1.22 7.04
N GLY A 100 1.56 -1.50 6.29
CA GLY A 100 1.65 -1.57 4.84
C GLY A 100 1.83 -0.18 4.24
N ARG A 101 2.72 -0.06 3.26
CA ARG A 101 2.72 1.08 2.35
C ARG A 101 2.28 0.60 0.99
N GLY A 102 1.21 1.20 0.49
CA GLY A 102 0.70 0.96 -0.84
C GLY A 102 1.66 1.47 -1.90
N PHE A 103 1.58 0.88 -3.10
CA PHE A 103 2.49 1.26 -4.17
C PHE A 103 2.32 2.72 -4.61
N ARG A 104 1.13 3.31 -4.40
CA ARG A 104 0.82 4.72 -4.64
C ARG A 104 1.24 5.67 -3.50
N GLY A 105 1.96 5.17 -2.49
CA GLY A 105 2.43 5.94 -1.35
C GLY A 105 1.48 6.00 -0.15
N GLU A 106 0.31 5.36 -0.22
CA GLU A 106 -0.69 5.32 0.86
C GLU A 106 -0.24 4.45 2.04
N PHE A 107 -0.47 4.86 3.28
CA PHE A 107 -0.29 3.97 4.44
C PHE A 107 -1.58 3.17 4.67
N VAL A 108 -1.50 1.85 4.54
CA VAL A 108 -2.65 0.92 4.49
C VAL A 108 -2.31 -0.38 5.20
N ARG A 109 -3.32 -1.21 5.54
CA ARG A 109 -3.10 -2.57 6.08
C ARG A 109 -2.16 -2.57 7.31
N SER A 110 -2.48 -1.77 8.31
CA SER A 110 -1.71 -1.74 9.56
C SER A 110 -2.10 -2.92 10.47
N SER A 111 -1.10 -3.48 11.15
CA SER A 111 -1.18 -4.65 12.02
C SER A 111 -0.42 -4.39 13.33
N LEU A 112 -0.60 -3.17 13.86
CA LEU A 112 0.08 -2.71 15.07
C LEU A 112 -0.43 -3.44 16.32
N ILE A 113 -1.70 -3.85 16.31
CA ILE A 113 -2.27 -4.69 17.36
C ILE A 113 -2.25 -6.13 16.86
N PRO A 114 -1.52 -7.05 17.53
CA PRO A 114 -1.45 -8.44 17.12
C PRO A 114 -2.83 -9.06 16.92
N GLY A 115 -3.06 -9.64 15.76
CA GLY A 115 -4.34 -10.28 15.42
C GLY A 115 -5.43 -9.33 14.89
N ILE A 116 -5.19 -8.02 14.87
CA ILE A 116 -6.13 -7.02 14.34
C ILE A 116 -5.47 -6.30 13.16
N TYR A 117 -6.20 -6.24 12.04
CA TYR A 117 -5.75 -5.58 10.82
C TYR A 117 -6.68 -4.41 10.50
N SER A 118 -6.11 -3.22 10.28
CA SER A 118 -6.84 -2.08 9.72
C SER A 118 -6.48 -1.94 8.24
N TYR A 119 -7.47 -2.14 7.37
CA TYR A 119 -7.26 -2.11 5.91
C TYR A 119 -7.49 -0.73 5.30
N GLU A 120 -8.02 0.21 6.08
CA GLU A 120 -8.35 1.55 5.59
C GLU A 120 -7.08 2.41 5.42
N PRO A 121 -6.95 3.12 4.29
CA PRO A 121 -5.87 4.08 4.11
C PRO A 121 -5.90 5.18 5.16
N GLN A 122 -4.75 5.51 5.74
CA GLN A 122 -4.57 6.65 6.63
C GLN A 122 -4.21 7.89 5.80
N PRO A 123 -5.13 8.84 5.62
CA PRO A 123 -4.93 9.93 4.67
C PRO A 123 -4.02 11.03 5.19
N ALA A 124 -3.84 11.14 6.50
CA ALA A 124 -2.92 12.11 7.12
C ALA A 124 -1.45 11.66 7.00
N ASP A 125 -1.20 10.36 6.89
CA ASP A 125 0.15 9.82 6.78
C ASP A 125 0.61 9.91 5.32
N GLN A 126 1.40 10.93 4.99
CA GLN A 126 1.91 11.16 3.65
C GLN A 126 3.29 11.80 3.68
N PHE A 127 4.02 11.70 2.56
CA PHE A 127 5.22 12.49 2.33
C PHE A 127 4.86 13.76 1.54
N ILE A 128 5.43 14.89 1.94
CA ILE A 128 5.25 16.19 1.30
C ILE A 128 6.61 16.66 0.81
N LEU A 129 6.71 16.96 -0.48
CA LEU A 129 7.90 17.60 -1.06
C LEU A 129 7.72 19.11 -0.96
N THR A 130 8.69 19.80 -0.38
CA THR A 130 8.76 21.26 -0.36
C THR A 130 10.08 21.72 -0.97
N LEU A 131 10.02 22.39 -2.11
CA LEU A 131 11.17 23.01 -2.74
C LEU A 131 11.24 24.48 -2.33
N ARG A 132 12.40 24.92 -1.88
CA ARG A 132 12.66 26.30 -1.48
C ARG A 132 13.88 26.83 -2.21
N GLN A 133 13.78 28.06 -2.71
CA GLN A 133 14.87 28.79 -3.34
C GLN A 133 14.90 30.21 -2.77
N ASN A 134 16.08 30.68 -2.36
CA ASN A 134 16.28 32.03 -1.81
C ASN A 134 15.29 32.38 -0.67
N GLY A 135 15.04 31.41 0.22
CA GLY A 135 14.13 31.57 1.36
C GLY A 135 12.64 31.46 1.04
N ARG A 136 12.22 31.42 -0.23
CA ARG A 136 10.83 31.30 -0.66
C ARG A 136 10.47 29.87 -1.08
N THR A 137 9.25 29.44 -0.77
CA THR A 137 8.71 28.15 -1.23
C THR A 137 8.25 28.28 -2.68
N ILE A 138 8.84 27.51 -3.57
CA ILE A 138 8.53 27.51 -5.01
C ILE A 138 7.59 26.36 -5.39
N TYR A 139 7.58 25.29 -4.61
CA TYR A 139 6.75 24.12 -4.84
C TYR A 139 6.46 23.42 -3.50
N GLN A 140 5.21 23.01 -3.31
CA GLN A 140 4.82 22.18 -2.19
C GLN A 140 3.73 21.21 -2.66
N GLN A 141 3.97 19.91 -2.55
CA GLN A 141 3.04 18.90 -3.04
C GLN A 141 3.08 17.65 -2.18
N VAL A 142 1.90 17.08 -1.91
CA VAL A 142 1.76 15.75 -1.32
C VAL A 142 2.09 14.72 -2.39
N LEU A 143 3.00 13.79 -2.09
CA LEU A 143 3.48 12.75 -3.00
C LEU A 143 2.47 11.59 -3.11
N SER A 144 1.25 11.92 -3.51
CA SER A 144 0.12 11.01 -3.66
C SER A 144 -0.66 11.32 -4.94
N PRO A 145 -1.04 10.31 -5.74
CA PRO A 145 -1.77 10.51 -6.98
C PRO A 145 -3.26 10.83 -6.77
N LYS A 146 -3.74 10.81 -5.53
CA LYS A 146 -5.13 11.17 -5.24
C LYS A 146 -5.34 12.65 -5.50
N SER A 147 -6.20 12.97 -6.46
CA SER A 147 -6.58 14.35 -6.79
C SER A 147 -7.55 14.97 -5.80
N ALA A 148 -8.34 14.15 -5.11
CA ALA A 148 -9.34 14.61 -4.14
C ALA A 148 -8.94 14.25 -2.71
N MET A 149 -9.17 15.20 -1.79
CA MET A 149 -9.06 14.96 -0.36
C MET A 149 -9.97 13.79 0.03
N PRO A 150 -9.50 12.85 0.85
CA PRO A 150 -10.33 11.81 1.42
C PRO A 150 -11.51 12.42 2.21
N SER A 151 -12.73 12.03 1.86
CA SER A 151 -13.98 12.60 2.41
C SER A 151 -14.16 12.36 3.91
N ASN A 152 -13.36 11.46 4.48
CA ASN A 152 -13.41 11.01 5.87
C ASN A 152 -12.61 11.89 6.84
N VAL A 153 -11.86 12.92 6.39
CA VAL A 153 -11.03 13.74 7.28
C VAL A 153 -11.28 15.24 7.08
N SER A 154 -11.69 15.91 8.17
CA SER A 154 -11.70 17.37 8.27
C SER A 154 -10.30 17.86 8.68
N GLY A 155 -9.64 18.65 7.82
CA GLY A 155 -8.37 19.31 8.17
C GLY A 155 -7.28 19.24 7.10
N LEU A 156 -7.37 18.30 6.14
CA LEU A 156 -6.36 18.13 5.09
C LEU A 156 -6.63 18.96 3.82
N ARG A 157 -7.58 19.91 3.89
CA ARG A 157 -7.98 20.76 2.76
C ARG A 157 -6.90 21.73 2.32
N GLY A 158 -6.01 22.14 3.24
CA GLY A 158 -4.90 23.05 2.93
C GLY A 158 -3.72 22.37 2.24
N TRP A 159 -3.77 21.04 2.05
CA TRP A 159 -2.67 20.31 1.43
C TRP A 159 -2.84 20.30 -0.09
N SER A 160 -1.72 20.39 -0.80
CA SER A 160 -1.71 20.30 -2.27
C SER A 160 -1.66 18.84 -2.71
N TRP A 161 -2.82 18.31 -3.13
CA TRP A 161 -3.01 16.93 -3.58
C TRP A 161 -2.89 16.79 -5.10
N GLY A 162 -2.90 15.56 -5.62
CA GLY A 162 -2.91 15.28 -7.06
C GLY A 162 -1.52 15.28 -7.72
N PHE A 163 -0.54 14.61 -7.12
CA PHE A 163 0.73 14.37 -7.79
C PHE A 163 0.49 13.58 -9.10
N PRO A 164 1.13 13.92 -10.23
CA PRO A 164 0.93 13.19 -11.49
C PRO A 164 1.27 11.71 -11.34
N ALA A 165 0.28 10.83 -11.53
CA ALA A 165 0.46 9.39 -11.38
C ALA A 165 1.44 8.81 -12.43
N GLU A 166 1.58 9.49 -13.55
CA GLU A 166 2.49 9.11 -14.63
C GLU A 166 3.96 9.35 -14.28
N SER A 167 4.23 10.32 -13.41
CA SER A 167 5.59 10.76 -13.03
C SER A 167 6.08 10.10 -11.75
N ALA A 168 5.46 8.99 -11.32
CA ALA A 168 5.91 8.21 -10.18
C ALA A 168 5.81 6.72 -10.44
N TYR A 169 6.78 6.00 -9.90
CA TYR A 169 6.81 4.54 -9.93
C TYR A 169 7.28 3.94 -8.62
N TYR A 170 6.82 2.73 -8.38
CA TYR A 170 7.07 1.95 -7.19
C TYR A 170 7.76 0.65 -7.57
N ILE A 171 8.73 0.25 -6.76
CA ILE A 171 9.45 -1.02 -6.90
C ILE A 171 9.42 -1.72 -5.56
N GLY A 172 8.81 -2.91 -5.52
CA GLY A 172 8.77 -3.77 -4.34
C GLY A 172 9.71 -4.96 -4.50
N LEU A 173 10.73 -5.06 -3.63
CA LEU A 173 11.60 -6.23 -3.50
C LEU A 173 11.86 -6.48 -2.02
N TYR A 174 10.96 -7.25 -1.38
CA TYR A 174 11.00 -7.51 0.05
C TYR A 174 12.41 -7.97 0.49
N PRO A 175 12.98 -7.40 1.57
CA PRO A 175 12.36 -6.54 2.59
C PRO A 175 12.39 -5.03 2.31
N ARG A 176 12.79 -4.61 1.10
CA ARG A 176 12.93 -3.21 0.71
C ARG A 176 11.90 -2.79 -0.32
N ALA A 177 11.63 -1.50 -0.37
CA ALA A 177 10.85 -0.89 -1.44
C ALA A 177 11.41 0.46 -1.83
N TRP A 178 11.16 0.85 -3.06
CA TRP A 178 11.58 2.12 -3.61
C TRP A 178 10.36 2.81 -4.22
N THR A 179 10.32 4.12 -4.08
CA THR A 179 9.34 4.96 -4.76
C THR A 179 10.09 6.10 -5.38
N VAL A 180 9.97 6.24 -6.69
CA VAL A 180 10.66 7.28 -7.44
C VAL A 180 9.64 8.28 -7.94
N PHE A 181 9.98 9.55 -7.77
CA PHE A 181 9.18 10.69 -8.19
C PHE A 181 10.01 11.53 -9.16
N GLU A 182 9.46 11.74 -10.35
CA GLU A 182 10.04 12.57 -11.39
C GLU A 182 9.36 13.93 -11.38
N LEU A 183 10.15 15.01 -11.34
CA LEU A 183 9.67 16.37 -11.51
C LEU A 183 10.47 17.05 -12.63
N PRO A 184 10.12 16.77 -13.90
CA PRO A 184 10.81 17.32 -15.07
C PRO A 184 10.86 18.86 -15.03
N GLN A 185 9.80 19.51 -14.55
CA GLN A 185 9.71 20.97 -14.45
C GLN A 185 10.77 21.62 -13.55
N TYR A 186 11.36 20.84 -12.63
CA TYR A 186 12.44 21.30 -11.75
C TYR A 186 13.75 20.54 -12.00
N GLN A 187 13.80 19.65 -13.00
CA GLN A 187 14.93 18.76 -13.26
C GLN A 187 15.34 17.95 -12.02
N LEU A 188 14.34 17.52 -11.24
CA LEU A 188 14.56 16.76 -10.00
C LEU A 188 14.03 15.34 -10.12
N LEU A 189 14.82 14.42 -9.60
CA LEU A 189 14.50 13.01 -9.45
C LEU A 189 14.66 12.63 -7.99
N LEU A 190 13.58 12.18 -7.35
CA LEU A 190 13.59 11.80 -5.95
C LEU A 190 13.40 10.30 -5.82
N VAL A 191 14.31 9.64 -5.13
CA VAL A 191 14.21 8.22 -4.79
C VAL A 191 13.97 8.08 -3.29
N CYS A 192 12.79 7.59 -2.92
CA CYS A 192 12.45 7.23 -1.55
C CYS A 192 12.68 5.74 -1.35
N GLN A 193 13.75 5.38 -0.65
CA GLN A 193 14.00 4.00 -0.25
C GLN A 193 13.38 3.74 1.12
N GLN A 194 12.59 2.67 1.20
CA GLN A 194 12.02 2.13 2.42
C GLN A 194 12.80 0.87 2.78
N VAL A 195 13.44 0.92 3.94
CA VAL A 195 14.24 -0.20 4.45
C VAL A 195 13.68 -0.62 5.79
N ARG A 196 13.60 -1.92 5.98
CA ARG A 196 13.50 -2.54 7.29
C ARG A 196 14.85 -3.21 7.58
N SER A 197 15.34 -3.09 8.80
CA SER A 197 16.40 -3.98 9.25
C SER A 197 15.79 -5.36 9.52
N PHE A 198 16.24 -6.36 8.77
CA PHE A 198 15.95 -7.76 9.05
C PHE A 198 17.27 -8.47 9.26
N GLY A 199 17.72 -8.51 10.52
CA GLY A 199 18.90 -9.28 10.90
C GLY A 199 20.23 -8.73 10.39
N ASP A 200 20.36 -7.41 10.16
CA ASP A 200 21.68 -6.81 9.95
C ASP A 200 22.43 -6.83 11.28
N THR A 201 23.19 -7.91 11.53
CA THR A 201 24.43 -7.80 12.30
C THR A 201 25.35 -6.86 11.52
N GLN A 202 25.72 -5.75 12.16
CA GLN A 202 26.78 -4.86 11.69
C GLN A 202 28.07 -5.63 11.37
#